data_AF-A0A6S7F4W1-F1
#
_entry.id   AF-A0A6S7F4W1-F1
#
_cell.length_a   1.000
_cell.length_b   1.000
_cell.length_c   1.000
_cell.angle_alpha   90.00
_cell.angle_beta   90.00
_cell.angle_gamma   90.00
#
_symmetry.space_group_name_H-M   'P 1'
#
loop_
_entity.id
_entity.type
_entity.pdbx_description
1 polymer ?
#
loop_
_entity_poly.entity_id
_entity_poly.type
_entity_poly.pdbx_seq_one_letter_code
_entity_poly.pdbx_strand_id
1 'polypeptide(L)' 'MEDATKQEWQAWVALVCKTHGLAVPAEIQQAVARTLLRLAAIEADIADCGSGHA' A
#
# COMPACT_ATOMS: atom_id res chain seq x y z
N MET A 1 14.37 5.85 2.25
CA MET A 1 12.99 6.38 2.32
C MET A 1 11.97 5.30 1.98
N GLU A 2 12.20 4.51 0.92
CA GLU A 2 11.33 3.39 0.48
C GLU A 2 11.04 2.34 1.57
N ASP A 3 12.00 2.04 2.44
CA ASP A 3 11.80 1.04 3.50
C ASP A 3 10.84 1.51 4.61
N ALA A 4 10.81 2.82 4.87
CA ALA A 4 9.90 3.43 5.85
C ALA A 4 8.45 3.41 5.34
N THR A 5 8.24 3.76 4.07
CA THR A 5 6.92 3.69 3.42
C THR A 5 6.41 2.25 3.37
N LYS A 6 7.29 1.29 3.06
CA LYS A 6 6.95 -0.13 3.07
C LYS A 6 6.52 -0.63 4.47
N GLN A 7 7.23 -0.22 5.53
CA GLN A 7 6.86 -0.57 6.90
C GLN A 7 5.53 0.07 7.32
N GLU A 8 5.27 1.31 6.91
CA GLU A 8 4.01 2.00 7.18
C GLU A 8 2.80 1.26 6.56
N TRP A 9 2.92 0.86 5.29
CA TRP A 9 1.87 0.07 4.62
C TRP A 9 1.69 -1.30 5.25
N GLN A 10 2.77 -1.97 5.66
CA GLN A 10 2.66 -3.25 6.37
C GLN A 10 1.95 -3.10 7.72
N ALA A 11 2.29 -2.05 8.49
CA ALA A 11 1.64 -1.76 9.77
C ALA A 11 0.15 -1.44 9.57
N TRP A 12 -0.19 -0.69 8.52
CA TRP A 12 -1.58 -0.40 8.16
C TRP A 12 -2.36 -1.66 7.80
N VAL A 13 -1.81 -2.54 6.95
CA VAL A 13 -2.47 -3.82 6.61
C VAL A 13 -2.66 -4.69 7.86
N ALA A 14 -1.66 -4.78 8.72
CA ALA A 14 -1.76 -5.53 9.97
C ALA A 14 -2.83 -4.96 10.91
N LEU A 15 -2.98 -3.63 10.96
CA LEU A 15 -4.03 -2.96 11.71
C LEU A 15 -5.42 -3.29 11.15
N VAL A 16 -5.60 -3.20 9.83
CA VAL A 16 -6.85 -3.56 9.15
C VAL A 16 -7.23 -5.01 9.43
N CYS A 17 -6.27 -5.95 9.33
CA CYS A 17 -6.54 -7.35 9.64
C CYS A 17 -7.00 -7.54 11.10
N LYS A 18 -6.40 -6.83 12.05
CA LYS A 18 -6.80 -6.89 13.46
C LYS A 18 -8.19 -6.28 13.70
N THR A 19 -8.46 -5.10 13.15
CA THR A 19 -9.74 -4.40 13.34
C THR A 19 -10.92 -5.17 12.75
N HIS A 20 -10.72 -5.86 11.62
CA HIS A 20 -11.76 -6.63 10.96
C HIS A 20 -11.79 -8.11 11.38
N GLY A 21 -10.96 -8.53 12.35
CA GLY A 21 -10.90 -9.92 12.80
C GLY A 21 -10.42 -10.90 11.72
N LEU A 22 -9.68 -10.42 10.73
CA LEU A 22 -9.17 -11.23 9.63
C LEU A 22 -7.91 -11.99 10.09
N ALA A 23 -8.02 -13.31 10.21
CA ALA A 23 -6.89 -14.20 10.48
C ALA A 23 -6.03 -14.42 9.21
N VAL A 24 -5.50 -13.34 8.65
CA VAL A 24 -4.67 -13.37 7.44
C VAL A 24 -3.21 -13.60 7.84
N PRO A 25 -2.53 -14.61 7.30
CA PRO A 25 -1.12 -14.87 7.60
C PRO A 25 -0.23 -13.70 7.17
N ALA A 26 0.88 -13.51 7.89
CA ALA A 26 1.79 -12.38 7.68
C ALA A 26 2.31 -12.27 6.23
N GLU A 27 2.57 -13.40 5.56
CA GLU A 27 3.01 -13.43 4.16
C GLU A 27 1.98 -12.81 3.21
N ILE A 28 0.69 -13.07 3.44
CA ILE A 28 -0.40 -12.46 2.66
C ILE A 28 -0.52 -10.98 3.01
N GLN A 29 -0.39 -10.58 4.27
CA GLN A 29 -0.38 -9.16 4.65
C GLN A 29 0.75 -8.40 3.96
N GLN A 30 1.93 -9.00 3.85
CA GLN A 30 3.07 -8.43 3.15
C GLN A 30 2.85 -8.35 1.63
N ALA A 31 2.23 -9.37 1.03
CA ALA A 31 1.87 -9.35 -0.39
C ALA A 31 0.83 -8.25 -0.70
N VAL A 32 -0.16 -8.07 0.18
CA VAL A 32 -1.16 -7.00 0.09
C VAL A 32 -0.48 -5.63 0.22
N ALA A 33 0.34 -5.41 1.25
CA ALA A 33 1.07 -4.16 1.43
C ALA A 33 1.96 -3.82 0.22
N ARG A 34 2.64 -4.81 -0.35
CA ARG A 34 3.44 -4.64 -1.58
C ARG A 34 2.60 -4.25 -2.79
N THR A 35 1.41 -4.82 -2.91
CA THR A 35 0.48 -4.52 -4.01
C THR A 35 -0.06 -3.11 -3.87
N LEU A 36 -0.47 -2.71 -2.66
CA LEU A 36 -0.92 -1.34 -2.36
C LEU A 36 0.16 -0.31 -2.64
N LEU A 37 1.43 -0.58 -2.28
CA LEU A 37 2.53 0.31 -2.59
C LEU A 37 2.72 0.53 -4.11
N ARG A 38 2.56 -0.53 -4.92
CA ARG A 38 2.61 -0.41 -6.38
C ARG A 38 1.44 0.38 -6.94
N LEU A 39 0.24 0.18 -6.40
CA LEU A 39 -0.94 0.94 -6.80
C LEU A 39 -0.79 2.42 -6.48
N ALA A 40 -0.28 2.76 -5.29
CA ALA A 40 0.01 4.15 -4.94
C ALA A 40 1.03 4.80 -5.89
N ALA A 41 2.03 4.05 -6.35
CA ALA A 41 2.99 4.55 -7.35
C ALA A 41 2.33 4.79 -8.71
N ILE A 42 1.44 3.90 -9.15
CA ILE A 42 0.68 4.07 -10.40
C ILE A 42 -0.29 5.25 -10.29
N GLU A 43 -0.98 5.41 -9.15
CA GLU A 43 -1.88 6.54 -8.91
C GLU A 43 -1.13 7.87 -8.96
N ALA A 44 0.07 7.93 -8.37
CA ALA A 44 0.92 9.11 -8.44
C ALA A 44 1.38 9.42 -9.88
N ASP A 45 1.75 8.41 -10.66
CA ASP A 45 2.12 8.56 -12.08
C ASP A 45 0.95 9.05 -12.93
N ILE A 46 -0.26 8.53 -12.70
CA ILE A 46 -1.49 8.99 -13.36
C ILE A 46 -1.81 10.43 -12.97
N ALA A 47 -1.67 10.79 -11.69
CA ALA A 47 -1.91 12.15 -11.20
C ALA A 47 -0.90 13.17 -11.78
N ASP A 48 0.36 12.75 -11.95
CA ASP A 48 1.40 13.55 -12.62
C ASP A 48 1.08 13.73 -14.12
N CYS A 49 0.72 12.66 -14.81
CA CYS A 49 0.35 12.67 -16.23
C CYS A 49 -0.91 13.53 -16.51
N GLY A 50 -1.88 13.53 -15.58
CA GLY A 50 -3.09 14.36 -15.68
C GLY A 50 -2.87 15.86 -15.46
N SER A 51 -1.70 16.27 -14.96
CA SER A 51 -1.40 17.67 -14.62
C SER A 51 -0.76 18.45 -15.79
N GLY A 52 -0.57 17.82 -16.95
CA GLY A 52 0.11 18.37 -18.12
C GLY A 52 -0.76 18.71 -19.35
N HIS A 53 -2.08 18.92 -19.20
CA HIS A 53 -2.92 19.39 -20.31
C HIS A 53 -4.04 20.34 -19.86
N ALA A 54 -3.71 21.63 -19.76
CA ALA A 54 -4.63 22.75 -19.91
C ALA A 54 -3.85 23.95 -20.48
#